data_AF-A0A7L4GQC4-F1
#
_entry.id   AF-A0A7L4GQC4-F1
#
_cell.length_a   1.000
_cell.length_b   1.000
_cell.length_c   1.000
_cell.angle_alpha   90.00
_cell.angle_beta   90.00
_cell.angle_gamma   90.00
#
_symmetry.space_group_name_H-M   'P 1'
#
loop_
_entity.id
_entity.type
_entity.pdbx_description
1 polymer ?
#
loop_
_entity_poly.entity_id
_entity_poly.type
_entity_poly.pdbx_seq_one_letter_code
_entity_poly.pdbx_strand_id
1 'polypeptide(L)'
;GKGSEGFGSHAMSILIVVLTLSVFSCSGFPVYDYELPVTEEALNASIARINARSWGTNLYGVVRSHVTRVDMWSSDAYRLELQFSIRETVCSKASGRDPSTCDFKLGPFVPTAFCRSVVEVSGERISNVIVQCHRGTSSSESMSSEEV
;
A
#
# COMPACT_ATOMS: atom_id res chain seq x y z
N GLY A 1 29.50 -60.87 -21.33
CA GLY A 1 29.80 -59.74 -20.43
C GLY A 1 29.80 -58.45 -21.22
N LYS A 2 29.41 -57.35 -20.57
CA LYS A 2 29.40 -55.94 -21.03
C LYS A 2 28.33 -55.57 -22.05
N GLY A 3 27.22 -55.07 -21.52
CA GLY A 3 26.15 -54.43 -22.30
C GLY A 3 25.10 -53.80 -21.41
N SER A 4 25.48 -53.13 -20.31
CA SER A 4 24.50 -52.45 -19.44
C SER A 4 25.09 -51.30 -18.61
N GLU A 5 26.19 -50.68 -19.06
CA GLU A 5 26.86 -49.61 -18.31
C GLU A 5 26.73 -48.23 -19.00
N GLY A 6 26.48 -48.19 -20.32
CA GLY A 6 26.36 -46.93 -21.06
C GLY A 6 24.98 -46.25 -20.94
N PHE A 7 23.90 -47.02 -20.86
CA PHE A 7 22.53 -46.47 -20.94
C PHE A 7 22.13 -45.71 -19.66
N GLY A 8 22.50 -46.23 -18.49
CA GLY A 8 22.25 -45.57 -17.20
C GLY A 8 23.06 -44.28 -17.01
N SER A 9 24.30 -44.24 -17.52
CA SER A 9 25.16 -43.06 -17.43
C SER A 9 24.63 -41.88 -18.23
N HIS A 10 24.07 -42.13 -19.42
CA HIS A 10 23.45 -41.09 -20.23
C HIS A 10 22.10 -40.64 -19.66
N ALA A 11 21.27 -41.56 -19.16
CA ALA A 11 20.00 -41.22 -18.51
C ALA A 11 20.20 -40.34 -17.25
N MET A 12 21.19 -40.67 -16.43
CA MET A 12 21.56 -39.84 -15.26
C MET A 12 22.10 -38.47 -15.66
N SER A 13 22.94 -38.39 -16.70
CA SER A 13 23.46 -37.11 -17.19
C SER A 13 22.35 -36.23 -17.76
N ILE A 14 21.39 -36.80 -18.48
CA ILE A 14 20.22 -36.09 -19.03
C ILE A 14 19.33 -35.57 -17.89
N LEU A 15 19.09 -36.38 -16.86
CA LEU A 15 18.32 -35.95 -15.68
C LEU A 15 18.98 -34.77 -14.96
N ILE A 16 20.31 -34.78 -14.79
CA ILE A 16 21.06 -33.68 -14.17
C ILE A 16 20.97 -32.40 -15.02
N VAL A 17 21.07 -32.51 -16.34
CA VAL A 17 20.96 -31.36 -17.25
C VAL A 17 19.54 -30.77 -17.22
N VAL A 18 18.50 -31.61 -17.22
CA VAL A 18 17.10 -31.14 -17.14
C VAL A 18 16.81 -30.47 -15.79
N LEU A 19 17.32 -31.03 -14.69
CA LEU A 19 17.14 -30.45 -13.35
C LEU A 19 17.86 -29.11 -13.21
N THR A 20 19.09 -28.98 -13.71
CA THR A 20 19.84 -27.70 -13.67
C THR A 20 19.21 -26.61 -14.54
N LEU A 21 18.65 -26.97 -15.70
CA LEU A 21 17.91 -26.04 -16.57
C LEU A 21 16.59 -25.57 -15.93
N SER A 22 15.93 -26.43 -15.15
CA SER A 22 14.69 -26.08 -14.45
C SER A 22 14.89 -25.09 -13.29
N VAL A 23 16.03 -25.19 -12.58
CA VAL A 23 16.40 -24.25 -11.50
C VAL A 23 16.77 -22.87 -12.05
N PHE A 24 17.32 -22.81 -13.27
CA PHE A 24 17.69 -21.55 -13.92
C PHE A 24 16.47 -20.77 -14.48
N SER A 25 15.29 -21.39 -14.51
CA SER A 25 14.04 -20.77 -14.96
C SER A 25 13.22 -20.12 -13.83
N CYS A 26 13.78 -20.01 -12.62
CA CYS A 26 13.23 -19.16 -11.59
C CYS A 26 13.40 -17.69 -12.00
N SER A 27 12.50 -17.21 -12.86
CA SER A 27 12.25 -15.79 -13.07
C SER A 27 11.71 -15.22 -11.76
N GLY A 28 12.62 -14.86 -10.85
CA GLY A 28 12.28 -14.11 -9.65
C GLY A 28 11.66 -12.80 -10.10
N PHE A 29 10.34 -12.66 -9.94
CA PHE A 29 9.72 -11.35 -10.06
C PHE A 29 10.33 -10.45 -8.99
N PRO A 30 10.83 -9.25 -9.34
CA PRO A 30 11.29 -8.32 -8.33
C PRO A 30 10.08 -7.93 -7.47
N VAL A 31 10.06 -8.41 -6.23
CA VAL A 31 9.21 -7.84 -5.18
C VAL A 31 9.90 -6.54 -4.81
N TYR A 32 9.44 -5.44 -5.40
CA TYR A 32 9.88 -4.12 -4.99
C TYR A 32 9.28 -3.85 -3.61
N ASP A 33 10.14 -3.90 -2.59
CA ASP A 33 9.78 -3.49 -1.23
C ASP A 33 9.70 -1.96 -1.24
N TYR A 34 8.52 -1.44 -1.59
CA TYR A 34 8.23 0.00 -1.60
C TYR A 34 8.02 0.52 -0.17
N GLU A 35 8.92 0.23 0.77
CA GLU A 35 9.13 1.10 1.93
C GLU A 35 9.96 2.31 1.49
N LEU A 36 9.44 3.05 0.51
CA LEU A 36 10.07 4.30 0.08
C LEU A 36 9.88 5.32 1.21
N PRO A 37 10.91 6.09 1.62
CA PRO A 37 10.75 7.19 2.58
C PRO A 37 9.65 8.19 2.17
N VAL A 38 9.33 8.26 0.88
CA VAL A 38 8.25 9.08 0.34
C VAL A 38 6.85 8.56 0.72
N THR A 39 6.70 7.31 1.14
CA THR A 39 5.40 6.79 1.61
C THR A 39 4.94 7.45 2.90
N GLU A 40 5.85 7.71 3.83
CA GLU A 40 5.56 8.42 5.08
C GLU A 40 5.23 9.89 4.79
N GLU A 41 6.01 10.54 3.93
CA GLU A 41 5.76 11.93 3.53
C GLU A 41 4.40 12.08 2.80
N ALA A 42 4.09 11.15 1.91
CA ALA A 42 2.81 11.08 1.21
C ALA A 42 1.64 10.88 2.17
N LEU A 43 1.80 10.01 3.18
CA LEU A 43 0.80 9.77 4.22
C LEU A 43 0.60 11.02 5.09
N ASN A 44 1.69 11.67 5.50
CA ASN A 44 1.64 12.90 6.28
C ASN A 44 0.96 14.04 5.51
N ALA A 45 1.27 14.20 4.23
CA ALA A 45 0.60 15.17 3.35
C ALA A 45 -0.90 14.85 3.20
N SER A 46 -1.26 13.57 3.08
CA SER A 46 -2.66 13.11 3.02
C SER A 46 -3.43 13.46 4.29
N ILE A 47 -2.83 13.25 5.46
CA ILE A 47 -3.43 13.57 6.75
C ILE A 47 -3.52 15.08 7.00
N ALA A 48 -2.49 15.83 6.62
CA ALA A 48 -2.52 17.28 6.65
C ALA A 48 -3.68 17.83 5.80
N ARG A 49 -3.89 17.27 4.59
CA ARG A 49 -5.02 17.61 3.71
C ARG A 49 -6.37 17.33 4.35
N ILE A 50 -6.54 16.21 5.03
CA ILE A 50 -7.77 15.87 5.79
C ILE A 50 -7.99 16.86 6.93
N ASN A 51 -6.97 17.12 7.74
CA ASN A 51 -7.07 18.00 8.91
C ASN A 51 -7.34 19.46 8.51
N ALA A 52 -6.85 19.91 7.36
CA ALA A 52 -7.16 21.23 6.81
C ALA A 52 -8.61 21.34 6.32
N ARG A 53 -9.18 20.29 5.71
CA ARG A 53 -10.53 20.32 5.10
C ARG A 53 -11.67 19.92 6.05
N SER A 54 -11.37 19.12 7.08
CA SER A 54 -12.40 18.61 8.00
C SER A 54 -12.99 19.71 8.88
N TRP A 55 -14.29 19.62 9.15
CA TRP A 55 -15.04 20.61 9.96
C TRP A 55 -14.88 20.44 11.47
N GLY A 56 -14.31 19.32 11.92
CA GLY A 56 -14.09 19.03 13.35
C GLY A 56 -13.05 19.95 14.00
N THR A 57 -13.14 20.10 15.32
CA THR A 57 -12.21 20.92 16.12
C THR A 57 -10.91 20.21 16.47
N ASN A 58 -10.91 18.87 16.42
CA ASN A 58 -9.73 18.06 16.75
C ASN A 58 -9.06 17.50 15.50
N LEU A 59 -7.80 17.12 15.66
CA LEU A 59 -7.02 16.46 14.62
C LEU A 59 -7.47 15.01 14.46
N TYR A 60 -7.38 14.51 13.24
CA TYR A 60 -7.43 13.10 12.90
C TYR A 60 -6.01 12.54 12.80
N GLY A 61 -5.81 11.37 13.39
CA GLY A 61 -4.57 10.59 13.30
C GLY A 61 -4.78 9.28 12.54
N VAL A 62 -3.68 8.69 12.06
CA VAL A 62 -3.68 7.41 11.33
C VAL A 62 -3.68 6.25 12.32
N VAL A 63 -4.61 5.31 12.15
CA VAL A 63 -4.65 4.06 12.92
C VAL A 63 -3.83 2.96 12.23
N ARG A 64 -3.98 2.83 10.91
CA ARG A 64 -3.22 1.91 10.05
C ARG A 64 -3.17 2.46 8.63
N SER A 65 -2.10 2.17 7.91
CA SER A 65 -1.89 2.54 6.52
C SER A 65 -1.22 1.40 5.76
N HIS A 66 -1.43 1.35 4.46
CA HIS A 66 -0.69 0.51 3.53
C HIS A 66 -0.71 1.12 2.13
N VAL A 67 0.35 0.88 1.37
CA VAL A 67 0.43 1.23 -0.04
C VAL A 67 -0.31 0.16 -0.82
N THR A 68 -1.26 0.56 -1.67
CA THR A 68 -2.00 -0.39 -2.52
C THR A 68 -1.47 -0.43 -3.93
N ARG A 69 -0.90 0.68 -4.42
CA ARG A 69 -0.40 0.77 -5.79
C ARG A 69 0.68 1.83 -5.94
N VAL A 70 1.65 1.56 -6.81
CA VAL A 70 2.65 2.52 -7.27
C VAL A 70 2.67 2.47 -8.79
N ASP A 71 2.32 3.59 -9.44
CA ASP A 71 2.38 3.73 -10.89
C ASP A 71 3.52 4.71 -11.24
N MET A 72 4.60 4.22 -11.82
CA MET A 72 5.73 5.05 -12.25
C MET A 72 5.49 5.59 -13.66
N TRP A 73 5.62 6.91 -13.84
CA TRP A 73 5.59 7.55 -15.16
C TRP A 73 7.00 7.78 -15.71
N SER A 74 7.96 8.13 -14.85
CA SER A 74 9.38 8.28 -15.15
C SER A 74 10.22 7.87 -13.95
N SER A 75 11.55 8.02 -14.05
CA SER A 75 12.48 7.78 -12.94
C SER A 75 12.25 8.70 -11.73
N ASP A 76 11.65 9.87 -11.95
CA ASP A 76 11.47 10.94 -10.96
C ASP A 76 10.01 11.35 -10.77
N ALA A 77 9.07 10.77 -11.53
CA ALA A 77 7.65 11.04 -11.43
C ALA A 77 6.84 9.75 -11.32
N TYR A 78 6.02 9.68 -10.26
CA TYR A 78 5.20 8.51 -9.98
C TYR A 78 3.97 8.89 -9.17
N ARG A 79 2.99 7.99 -9.18
CA ARG A 79 1.74 8.08 -8.46
C ARG A 79 1.67 6.98 -7.40
N LEU A 80 1.49 7.38 -6.16
CA LEU A 80 1.26 6.49 -5.02
C LEU A 80 -0.23 6.44 -4.71
N GLU A 81 -0.73 5.22 -4.50
CA GLU A 81 -2.05 5.00 -3.93
C GLU A 81 -1.93 4.41 -2.54
N LEU A 82 -2.54 5.10 -1.57
CA LEU A 82 -2.55 4.75 -0.17
C LEU A 82 -3.96 4.41 0.28
N GLN A 83 -4.09 3.36 1.08
CA GLN A 83 -5.28 3.11 1.87
C GLN A 83 -4.92 3.16 3.35
N PHE A 84 -5.66 3.98 4.09
CA PHE A 84 -5.43 4.15 5.52
C PHE A 84 -6.73 4.42 6.25
N SER A 85 -6.76 4.10 7.54
CA SER A 85 -7.89 4.42 8.40
C SER A 85 -7.51 5.50 9.39
N ILE A 86 -8.42 6.43 9.61
CA ILE A 86 -8.24 7.57 10.52
C ILE A 86 -9.22 7.52 11.67
N ARG A 87 -8.82 8.13 12.78
CA ARG A 87 -9.67 8.31 13.96
C ARG A 87 -9.41 9.68 14.59
N GLU A 88 -10.45 10.26 15.18
CA GLU A 88 -10.34 11.56 15.85
C GLU A 88 -9.45 11.44 17.11
N THR A 89 -8.61 12.45 17.33
CA THR A 89 -7.70 12.55 18.48
C THR A 89 -8.24 13.52 19.53
N VAL A 90 -7.60 13.54 20.70
CA VAL A 90 -7.90 14.51 21.76
C VAL A 90 -7.28 15.89 21.51
N CYS A 91 -6.34 15.99 20.55
CA CYS A 91 -5.65 17.23 20.24
C CYS A 91 -6.53 18.16 19.39
N SER A 92 -6.69 19.39 19.85
CA SER A 92 -7.31 20.46 19.06
C SER A 92 -6.43 20.84 17.86
N LYS A 93 -7.05 21.16 16.72
CA LYS A 93 -6.36 21.68 15.53
C LYS A 93 -5.61 22.98 15.81
N ALA A 94 -6.10 23.79 16.74
CA ALA A 94 -5.46 25.06 17.12
C ALA A 94 -4.16 24.85 17.93
N SER A 95 -3.88 23.63 18.40
CA SER A 95 -2.69 23.35 19.21
C SER A 95 -1.38 23.33 18.41
N GLY A 96 -1.46 23.19 17.07
CA GLY A 96 -0.28 23.03 16.22
C GLY A 96 0.53 21.76 16.48
N ARG A 97 0.00 20.81 17.27
CA ARG A 97 0.66 19.53 17.55
C ARG A 97 0.61 18.61 16.34
N ASP A 98 1.63 17.75 16.26
CA ASP A 98 1.65 16.69 15.27
C ASP A 98 0.62 15.58 15.60
N PRO A 99 -0.26 15.18 14.66
CA PRO A 99 -1.28 14.17 14.90
C PRO A 99 -0.76 12.80 15.34
N SER A 100 0.48 12.43 15.02
CA SER A 100 1.05 11.12 15.41
C SER A 100 1.39 11.05 16.91
N THR A 101 1.61 12.22 17.53
CA THR A 101 1.92 12.34 18.97
C THR A 101 0.68 12.45 19.85
N CYS A 102 -0.51 12.43 19.24
CA CYS A 102 -1.77 12.69 19.91
C CYS A 102 -2.53 11.40 20.19
N ASP A 103 -3.01 11.26 21.43
CA ASP A 103 -3.87 10.14 21.78
C ASP A 103 -5.21 10.20 21.03
N PHE A 104 -5.69 9.03 20.64
CA PHE A 104 -7.02 8.90 20.05
C PHE A 104 -8.10 9.16 21.10
N LYS A 105 -9.22 9.75 20.68
CA LYS A 105 -10.41 9.77 21.53
C LYS A 105 -10.89 8.35 21.79
N LEU A 106 -11.25 8.11 23.05
CA LEU A 106 -11.82 6.85 23.50
C LEU A 106 -13.33 6.98 23.62
N GLY A 107 -14.05 5.94 23.23
CA GLY A 107 -15.50 5.85 23.42
C GLY A 107 -16.20 5.06 22.32
N PRO A 108 -17.39 4.52 22.60
CA PRO A 108 -18.13 3.67 21.67
C PRO A 108 -18.62 4.40 20.42
N PHE A 109 -18.66 5.73 20.44
CA PHE A 109 -19.18 6.57 19.35
C PHE A 109 -18.08 7.29 18.56
N VAL A 110 -16.81 6.96 18.76
CA VAL A 110 -15.70 7.55 17.99
C VAL A 110 -15.49 6.71 16.72
N PRO A 111 -16.01 7.13 15.55
CA PRO A 111 -15.93 6.31 14.35
C PRO A 111 -14.50 6.26 13.83
N THR A 112 -14.14 5.10 13.28
CA THR A 112 -12.99 5.00 12.38
C THR A 112 -13.49 5.24 10.95
N ALA A 113 -12.79 6.07 10.20
CA ALA A 113 -13.08 6.31 8.77
C ALA A 113 -12.00 5.65 7.92
N PHE A 114 -12.40 5.15 6.75
CA PHE A 114 -11.49 4.57 5.77
C PHE A 114 -11.24 5.57 4.66
N CYS A 115 -9.98 5.81 4.35
CA CYS A 115 -9.54 6.79 3.37
C CYS A 115 -8.71 6.12 2.28
N ARG A 116 -8.97 6.53 1.05
CA ARG A 116 -8.13 6.28 -0.11
C ARG A 116 -7.47 7.60 -0.49
N SER A 117 -6.17 7.58 -0.68
CA SER A 117 -5.42 8.74 -1.19
C SER A 117 -4.62 8.39 -2.41
N VAL A 118 -4.57 9.33 -3.33
CA VAL A 118 -3.69 9.33 -4.49
C VAL A 118 -2.74 10.51 -4.34
N VAL A 119 -1.45 10.23 -4.29
CA VAL A 119 -0.38 11.22 -4.17
C VAL A 119 0.48 11.15 -5.41
N GLU A 120 0.63 12.28 -6.09
CA GLU A 120 1.50 12.40 -7.25
C GLU A 120 2.82 13.06 -6.79
N VAL A 121 3.92 12.46 -7.20
CA VAL A 121 5.28 12.89 -6.88
C VAL A 121 5.99 13.19 -8.20
N SER A 122 6.72 14.31 -8.26
CA SER A 122 7.57 14.68 -9.38
C SER A 122 8.82 15.40 -8.86
N GLY A 123 9.99 14.99 -9.34
CA GLY A 123 11.27 15.56 -8.91
C GLY A 123 11.47 15.49 -7.39
N GLU A 124 11.13 14.34 -6.80
CA GLU A 124 11.18 14.06 -5.35
C GLU A 124 10.28 14.98 -4.49
N ARG A 125 9.31 15.66 -5.11
CA ARG A 125 8.36 16.53 -4.40
C ARG A 125 6.93 16.09 -4.65
N ILE A 126 6.09 16.24 -3.64
CA ILE A 126 4.65 16.02 -3.77
C ILE A 126 4.06 17.15 -4.63
N SER A 127 3.57 16.80 -5.82
CA SER A 127 2.93 17.75 -6.73
C SER A 127 1.43 17.85 -6.48
N ASN A 128 0.78 16.76 -6.07
CA ASN A 128 -0.67 16.71 -5.87
C ASN A 128 -1.07 15.66 -4.84
N VAL A 129 -2.13 15.97 -4.06
CA VAL A 129 -2.68 15.10 -3.02
C VAL A 129 -4.20 15.09 -3.11
N ILE A 130 -4.76 13.96 -3.50
CA ILE A 130 -6.19 13.70 -3.54
C ILE A 130 -6.52 12.70 -2.45
N VAL A 131 -7.52 13.02 -1.62
CA VAL A 131 -7.96 12.16 -0.53
C VAL A 131 -9.48 12.07 -0.53
N GLN A 132 -9.99 10.85 -0.45
CA GLN A 132 -11.40 10.54 -0.28
C GLN A 132 -11.58 9.63 0.92
N CYS A 133 -12.38 10.06 1.88
CA CYS A 133 -12.68 9.29 3.08
C CYS A 133 -14.16 8.93 3.12
N HIS A 134 -14.44 7.70 3.53
CA HIS A 134 -15.78 7.19 3.78
C HIS A 134 -15.87 6.81 5.25
N ARG A 135 -16.99 7.15 5.89
CA ARG A 135 -17.25 6.70 7.25
C ARG A 135 -17.46 5.18 7.21
N GLY A 136 -16.88 4.45 8.16
CA GLY A 136 -17.15 3.02 8.34
C GLY A 136 -18.58 2.79 8.83
N THR A 137 -19.58 3.06 7.99
CA THR A 137 -20.86 2.37 8.05
C THR A 137 -20.68 1.18 7.13
N SER A 138 -20.88 -0.04 7.64
CA SER A 138 -20.90 -1.26 6.83
C SER A 138 -21.67 -0.99 5.54
N SER A 139 -20.98 -0.87 4.41
CA SER A 139 -21.63 -0.70 3.12
C SER A 139 -22.30 -2.02 2.81
N SER A 140 -23.63 -2.04 2.84
CA SER A 140 -24.40 -3.14 2.29
C SER A 140 -23.99 -3.28 0.82
N GLU A 141 -23.32 -4.38 0.50
CA GLU A 141 -22.96 -4.80 -0.85
C GLU A 141 -24.26 -4.93 -1.68
N SER A 142 -24.57 -3.94 -2.53
CA SER A 142 -25.67 -4.06 -3.49
C SER A 142 -25.14 -4.78 -4.73
N MET A 143 -25.37 -6.10 -4.81
CA MET A 143 -25.22 -6.87 -6.05
C MET A 143 -26.25 -6.37 -7.07
N SER A 144 -25.81 -5.59 -8.05
CA SER A 144 -26.63 -5.24 -9.21
C SER A 144 -26.46 -6.33 -10.26
N SER A 145 -27.46 -7.18 -10.41
CA SER A 145 -27.57 -8.13 -11.51
C SER A 145 -27.85 -7.36 -12.80
N GLU A 146 -26.96 -7.42 -13.77
CA GLU A 146 -27.27 -7.07 -15.15
C GLU A 146 -27.52 -8.38 -15.89
N GLU A 147 -28.78 -8.57 -16.30
CA GLU A 147 -29.24 -9.63 -17.17
C GLU A 147 -28.81 -9.31 -18.61
N VAL A 148 -28.02 -10.17 -19.26
CA VAL A 148 -28.00 -10.36 -20.73
C VAL A 148 -27.81 -11.84 -21.04
#